data_AF-A0A1W1VU42-F1
#
_entry.id   AF-A0A1W1VU42-F1
#
_cell.length_a   1.000
_cell.length_b   1.000
_cell.length_c   1.000
_cell.angle_alpha   90.00
_cell.angle_beta   90.00
_cell.angle_gamma   90.00
#
_symmetry.space_group_name_H-M   'P 1'
#
loop_
_entity.id
_entity.type
_entity.pdbx_description
1 polymer ?
#
loop_
_entity_poly.entity_id
_entity_poly.type
_entity_poly.pdbx_seq_one_letter_code
_entity_poly.pdbx_strand_id
1 'polypeptide(L)' 'MEGFQVVAFRLGEEEYAVDINFIKEIIRPTKMTRVPKTEDYIKGVINLRGVVVPIISDMIN' A
#
# COMPACT_ATOMS: atom_id res chain seq x y z
N MET A 1 -5.44 26.44 15.28
CA MET A 1 -6.09 25.37 14.49
C MET A 1 -4.98 24.42 14.09
N GLU A 2 -5.07 23.15 14.50
CA GLU A 2 -4.16 22.14 13.94
C GLU A 2 -4.48 21.98 12.45
N GLY A 3 -3.45 22.02 11.60
CA GLY A 3 -3.61 21.87 10.16
C GLY A 3 -3.91 20.41 9.81
N PHE A 4 -4.74 20.20 8.78
CA PHE A 4 -4.97 18.86 8.24
C PHE A 4 -3.72 18.40 7.48
N GLN A 5 -3.09 17.31 7.95
CA GLN A 5 -1.89 16.76 7.35
C GLN A 5 -2.23 15.52 6.53
N VAL A 6 -1.73 15.47 5.30
CA VAL A 6 -1.95 14.35 4.37
C VAL A 6 -0.64 13.93 3.73
N VAL A 7 -0.58 12.69 3.28
CA VAL A 7 0.43 12.23 2.32
C VAL A 7 -0.21 12.16 0.96
N ALA A 8 0.31 12.98 0.03
CA ALA A 8 -0.06 12.93 -1.38
C ALA A 8 0.79 11.90 -2.12
N PHE A 9 0.19 11.13 -3.01
CA PHE A 9 0.85 10.15 -3.86
C PHE A 9 0.09 9.98 -5.18
N ARG A 10 0.75 9.39 -6.17
CA ARG A 10 0.19 9.18 -7.51
C ARG A 10 -0.11 7.71 -7.77
N LEU A 11 -1.27 7.43 -8.37
CA LEU A 11 -1.62 6.14 -8.95
C LEU A 11 -1.87 6.35 -10.44
N GLY A 12 -1.02 5.77 -11.29
CA GLY A 12 -1.03 6.09 -12.72
C GLY A 12 -0.78 7.58 -12.96
N GLU A 13 -1.76 8.27 -13.54
CA GLU A 13 -1.72 9.72 -13.81
C GLU A 13 -2.54 10.55 -12.81
N GLU A 14 -3.21 9.91 -11.84
CA GLU A 14 -4.08 10.58 -10.87
C GLU A 14 -3.41 10.79 -9.51
N GLU A 15 -3.66 11.95 -8.90
CA GLU A 15 -3.15 12.33 -7.58
C GLU A 15 -4.18 12.05 -6.49
N TYR A 16 -3.74 11.37 -5.44
CA TYR A 16 -4.52 11.00 -4.28
C TYR A 16 -3.85 11.50 -3.00
N ALA A 17 -4.63 11.62 -1.93
CA ALA A 17 -4.13 11.96 -0.61
C ALA A 17 -4.83 11.14 0.47
N VAL A 18 -4.08 10.76 1.51
CA VAL A 18 -4.60 10.08 2.69
C VAL A 18 -4.20 10.88 3.94
N ASP A 19 -5.12 11.02 4.89
CA ASP A 19 -4.84 11.63 6.19
C ASP A 19 -3.69 10.89 6.87
N ILE A 20 -2.70 11.65 7.34
CA ILE A 20 -1.49 11.14 7.99
C ILE A 20 -1.80 10.18 9.14
N ASN A 21 -2.95 10.35 9.81
CA ASN A 21 -3.38 9.52 10.93
C ASN A 21 -3.69 8.06 10.53
N PHE A 22 -3.99 7.80 9.26
CA PHE A 22 -4.17 6.44 8.74
C PHE A 22 -2.86 5.78 8.29
N ILE A 23 -1.73 6.50 8.32
CA ILE A 23 -0.46 6.03 7.78
C ILE A 23 0.42 5.52 8.91
N LYS A 24 0.67 4.21 8.91
CA LYS A 24 1.59 3.58 9.86
C LYS A 24 3.05 3.78 9.47
N GLU A 25 3.38 3.57 8.20
CA GLU A 25 4.73 3.67 7.67
C GLU A 25 4.74 3.79 6.15
N ILE A 26 5.74 4.48 5.60
CA ILE A 26 6.04 4.53 4.16
C ILE A 26 7.32 3.72 3.94
N ILE A 27 7.23 2.64 3.17
CA ILE A 27 8.35 1.74 2.88
C ILE A 27 8.71 1.77 1.40
N ARG A 28 9.96 1.45 1.08
CA ARG A 28 10.33 1.15 -0.30
C ARG A 28 9.77 -0.21 -0.71
N PRO A 29 9.38 -0.39 -1.98
CA PRO A 29 8.98 -1.69 -2.48
C PRO A 29 10.04 -2.75 -2.20
N THR A 30 9.59 -3.91 -1.73
CA THR A 30 10.44 -5.09 -1.47
C THR A 30 9.93 -6.29 -2.24
N LYS A 31 10.69 -7.38 -2.24
CA LYS A 31 10.29 -8.62 -2.90
C LYS A 31 9.00 -9.15 -2.25
N MET A 32 7.97 -9.32 -3.07
CA MET A 32 6.70 -9.92 -2.67
C MET A 32 6.72 -11.44 -2.87
N THR A 33 6.03 -12.13 -1.99
CA THR A 33 5.73 -13.57 -2.13
C THR A 33 4.29 -13.72 -2.61
N ARG A 34 4.08 -14.44 -3.71
CA ARG A 34 2.75 -14.71 -4.25
C ARG A 34 1.99 -15.63 -3.28
N VAL A 35 0.72 -15.29 -3.03
CA VAL A 35 -0.20 -16.15 -2.29
C VAL A 35 -1.09 -16.89 -3.30
N PRO A 36 -1.16 -18.23 -3.27
CA PRO A 36 -2.04 -18.98 -4.16
C PRO A 36 -3.52 -18.83 -3.74
N LYS A 37 -4.43 -18.90 -4.72
CA LYS A 37 -5.89 -18.87 -4.51
C LYS A 37 -6.42 -17.60 -3.81
N THR A 38 -5.82 -16.45 -4.10
CA THR A 38 -6.33 -15.14 -3.67
C THR A 38 -7.06 -14.44 -4.80
N GLU A 39 -7.91 -13.48 -4.43
CA GLU A 39 -8.51 -12.54 -5.37
C GLU A 39 -7.43 -11.77 -6.16
N ASP A 40 -7.79 -11.32 -7.36
CA ASP A 40 -6.85 -10.70 -8.31
C ASP A 40 -6.26 -9.38 -7.80
N TYR A 41 -6.98 -8.66 -6.94
CA TYR A 41 -6.48 -7.43 -6.31
C TYR A 41 -5.41 -7.68 -5.22
N ILE A 42 -5.17 -8.95 -4.84
CA ILE A 42 -4.11 -9.33 -3.92
C ILE A 42 -2.84 -9.65 -4.73
N LYS A 43 -1.88 -8.73 -4.70
CA LYS A 43 -0.58 -8.90 -5.38
C LYS A 43 0.32 -9.93 -4.68
N GLY A 44 0.12 -10.12 -3.38
CA GLY A 44 0.86 -11.07 -2.56
C GLY A 44 1.06 -10.55 -1.14
N VAL A 45 2.10 -11.03 -0.47
CA VAL A 45 2.51 -10.59 0.87
C VAL A 45 3.97 -10.18 0.91
N ILE A 46 4.31 -9.32 1.88
CA ILE A 46 5.69 -9.04 2.27
C ILE A 46 5.91 -9.43 3.74
N ASN A 47 7.15 -9.73 4.09
CA ASN A 47 7.57 -9.80 5.49
C ASN A 47 8.15 -8.44 5.89
N LEU A 48 7.44 -7.74 6.78
CA LEU A 48 7.80 -6.45 7.31
C LEU A 48 8.18 -6.59 8.78
N ARG A 49 9.49 -6.72 9.05
CA ARG A 49 10.06 -6.89 10.40
C ARG A 49 9.41 -8.04 11.19
N GLY A 50 9.20 -9.19 10.54
CA GLY A 50 8.58 -10.37 11.12
C GLY A 50 7.05 -10.40 11.01
N VAL A 51 6.42 -9.30 10.56
CA VAL A 51 4.97 -9.22 10.35
C VAL A 51 4.64 -9.48 8.89
N VAL A 52 3.75 -10.43 8.63
CA VAL A 52 3.24 -10.69 7.27
C VAL A 52 2.19 -9.63 6.95
N VAL A 53 2.45 -8.83 5.91
CA VAL A 53 1.56 -7.73 5.48
C VAL A 53 1.09 -8.01 4.04
N PRO A 54 -0.23 -8.02 3.78
CA PRO A 54 -0.75 -8.16 2.42
C PRO A 54 -0.49 -6.91 1.59
N ILE A 55 -0.20 -7.09 0.30
CA ILE A 55 -0.09 -6.01 -0.68
C ILE A 55 -1.31 -6.07 -1.60
N ILE A 56 -2.10 -5.01 -1.58
CA ILE A 56 -3.23 -4.81 -2.48
C ILE A 56 -2.81 -3.94 -3.67
N SER A 57 -3.36 -4.21 -4.83
CA SER A 57 -3.17 -3.40 -6.04
C SER A 57 -4.39 -3.60 -6.93
N ASP A 58 -5.11 -2.51 -7.22
CA ASP A 58 -6.31 -2.55 -8.06
C ASP A 58 -5.99 -2.53 -9.57
N MET A 59 -4.71 -2.40 -9.94
CA MET A 59 -4.29 -2.52 -11.34
C MET A 59 -4.24 -3.99 -11.76
N ILE A 60 -5.40 -4.53 -12.16
CA ILE A 60 -5.46 -5.53 -13.23
C ILE A 60 -5.29 -4.77 -14.54
N ASN A 61 -4.43 -5.30 -15.41
CA ASN A 61 -4.03 -4.72 -16.69
C ASN A 61 -5.21 -4.21 -17.54
#